data_AF-A0A948RJ67-F1
#
_entry.id   AF-A0A948RJ67-F1
#
_cell.length_a   1.000
_cell.length_b   1.000
_cell.length_c   1.000
_cell.angle_alpha   90.00
_cell.angle_beta   90.00
_cell.angle_gamma   90.00
#
_symmetry.space_group_name_H-M   'P 1'
#
loop_
_entity.id
_entity.type
_entity.pdbx_description
1 polymer ?
#
loop_
_entity_poly.entity_id
_entity_poly.type
_entity_poly.pdbx_seq_one_letter_code
_entity_poly.pdbx_strand_id
1 'polypeptide(L)'
;MANDDFLPRNEYEMCELFRDILFMKTEKFSPELEQKSDELELKLNNKDIALLDKIGVLNRIFRRWFQTTWLYEGKSKHFKGETPRQELAILYPDLENGWDFMSVKLKKENEEWNIIPRYFSKKWLEEEKNVFEFGLKNFKNEKNELVEPQLDCEFKIFVDWLSRAEKVAKKINPKMEYENNFIKYLMLFLEMASANIVLNCRMDLTKEKFGKASFELRKYLFWLFEKQPRGKDNYWDIDDVFFNCWDILRKADKNLVSYKDVIDIGDRAQRIKRNKLLKKSAEVMYRLGVSFDRYFLFPLDRYFGGMEIVWTDKQAFLNELAVTINLLKKNLNIERDLEAERRFLDIGDIAYDIRYIWFAPSTSFRFLESIYRYFD
;
A
#
# COMPACT_ATOMS: atom_id res chain seq x y z
N MET A 1 -39.86 -10.46 13.35
CA MET A 1 -38.97 -11.63 13.34
C MET A 1 -37.57 -11.10 13.23
N ALA A 2 -36.78 -11.23 14.31
CA ALA A 2 -35.37 -10.92 14.30
C ALA A 2 -34.72 -11.90 13.31
N ASN A 3 -34.00 -11.38 12.32
CA ASN A 3 -33.24 -12.24 11.41
C ASN A 3 -32.02 -12.75 12.19
N ASP A 4 -31.85 -14.07 12.24
CA ASP A 4 -30.63 -14.72 12.72
C ASP A 4 -29.40 -14.14 12.01
N ASP A 5 -28.71 -13.26 12.74
CA ASP A 5 -27.28 -13.20 12.98
C ASP A 5 -26.33 -13.57 11.83
N PHE A 6 -25.96 -12.57 11.02
CA PHE A 6 -24.68 -12.60 10.32
C PHE A 6 -23.60 -12.23 11.35
N LEU A 7 -22.95 -13.23 11.95
CA LEU A 7 -21.82 -13.00 12.84
C LEU A 7 -20.62 -12.50 12.00
N PRO A 8 -19.94 -11.40 12.40
CA PRO A 8 -18.74 -10.95 11.71
C PRO A 8 -17.67 -12.04 11.77
N ARG A 9 -16.94 -12.20 10.66
CA ARG A 9 -15.83 -13.17 10.60
C ARG A 9 -14.72 -12.77 11.56
N ASN A 10 -14.17 -13.75 12.26
CA ASN A 10 -12.97 -13.56 13.07
C ASN A 10 -11.69 -13.56 12.19
N GLU A 11 -10.55 -13.29 12.82
CA GLU A 11 -9.26 -13.16 12.17
C GLU A 11 -8.77 -14.43 11.46
N TYR A 12 -9.14 -15.61 11.97
CA TYR A 12 -8.82 -16.89 11.35
C TYR A 12 -9.64 -17.10 10.09
N GLU A 13 -10.96 -16.91 10.16
CA GLU A 13 -11.88 -17.02 9.02
C GLU A 13 -11.50 -16.05 7.89
N MET A 14 -11.09 -14.81 8.23
CA MET A 14 -10.58 -13.86 7.24
C MET A 14 -9.28 -14.33 6.58
N CYS A 15 -8.34 -14.87 7.36
CA CYS A 15 -7.09 -15.39 6.82
C CYS A 15 -7.31 -16.62 5.94
N GLU A 16 -8.32 -17.44 6.21
CA GLU A 16 -8.69 -18.55 5.34
C GLU A 16 -9.16 -18.06 3.97
N LEU A 17 -10.00 -17.03 3.92
CA LEU A 17 -10.45 -16.43 2.67
C LEU A 17 -9.30 -15.80 1.89
N PHE A 18 -8.41 -15.08 2.59
CA PHE A 18 -7.21 -14.52 1.97
C PHE A 18 -6.30 -15.63 1.43
N ARG A 19 -6.12 -16.74 2.16
CA ARG A 19 -5.35 -17.91 1.72
C ARG A 19 -5.93 -18.50 0.44
N ASP A 20 -7.24 -18.67 0.39
CA ASP A 20 -7.92 -19.30 -0.74
C ASP A 20 -7.79 -18.43 -2.00
N ILE A 21 -7.81 -17.10 -1.86
CA ILE A 21 -7.52 -16.15 -2.94
C ILE A 21 -6.02 -16.19 -3.31
N LEU A 22 -5.11 -16.06 -2.35
CA LEU A 22 -3.66 -15.96 -2.59
C LEU A 22 -3.11 -17.20 -3.30
N PHE A 23 -3.61 -18.39 -2.95
CA PHE A 23 -3.19 -19.66 -3.54
C PHE A 23 -4.06 -20.08 -4.73
N MET A 24 -5.00 -19.24 -5.15
CA MET A 24 -5.93 -19.52 -6.24
C MET A 24 -6.60 -20.89 -6.08
N LYS A 25 -7.13 -21.17 -4.88
CA LYS A 25 -7.92 -22.38 -4.60
C LYS A 25 -9.31 -22.25 -5.22
N THR A 26 -9.36 -22.05 -6.54
CA THR A 26 -10.56 -21.82 -7.35
C THR A 26 -11.59 -22.93 -7.19
N GLU A 27 -11.15 -24.16 -6.90
CA GLU A 27 -11.99 -25.32 -6.61
C GLU A 27 -12.95 -25.07 -5.43
N LYS A 28 -12.56 -24.23 -4.47
CA LYS A 28 -13.41 -23.88 -3.32
C LYS A 28 -14.50 -22.86 -3.68
N PHE A 29 -14.33 -22.12 -4.77
CA PHE A 29 -15.28 -21.12 -5.24
C PHE A 29 -16.20 -21.67 -6.34
N SER A 30 -15.70 -22.60 -7.17
CA SER A 30 -16.50 -23.40 -8.09
C SER A 30 -15.73 -24.66 -8.49
N PRO A 31 -16.26 -25.87 -8.24
CA PRO A 31 -15.62 -27.14 -8.66
C PRO A 31 -15.39 -27.22 -10.17
N GLU A 32 -16.24 -26.58 -10.97
CA GLU A 32 -16.15 -26.56 -12.44
C GLU A 32 -14.94 -25.76 -12.95
N LEU A 33 -14.32 -24.94 -12.10
CA LEU A 33 -13.13 -24.15 -12.42
C LEU A 33 -11.82 -24.89 -12.09
N GLU A 34 -11.85 -26.06 -11.46
CA GLU A 34 -10.65 -26.83 -11.13
C GLU A 34 -9.86 -27.19 -12.41
N GLN A 35 -10.54 -27.77 -13.40
CA GLN A 35 -9.92 -28.11 -14.70
C GLN A 35 -9.35 -26.87 -15.41
N LYS A 36 -10.04 -25.73 -15.35
CA LYS A 36 -9.56 -24.47 -15.97
C LYS A 36 -8.38 -23.84 -15.23
N SER A 37 -8.32 -23.98 -13.91
CA SER A 37 -7.22 -23.44 -13.09
C SER A 37 -5.92 -24.21 -13.33
N ASP A 38 -6.04 -25.53 -13.48
CA ASP A 38 -4.94 -26.41 -13.85
C ASP A 38 -4.45 -26.13 -15.29
N GLU A 39 -5.37 -25.95 -16.25
CA GLU A 39 -5.05 -25.55 -17.63
C GLU A 39 -4.36 -24.16 -17.70
N LEU A 40 -4.78 -23.21 -16.87
CA LEU A 40 -4.21 -21.86 -16.80
C LEU A 40 -2.96 -21.77 -15.92
N GLU A 41 -2.53 -22.89 -15.34
CA GLU A 41 -1.43 -22.97 -14.37
C GLU A 41 -1.51 -21.88 -13.29
N LEU A 42 -2.68 -21.60 -12.71
CA LEU A 42 -2.82 -20.50 -11.74
C LEU A 42 -2.40 -20.89 -10.31
N LYS A 43 -2.42 -22.18 -9.99
CA LYS A 43 -2.13 -22.72 -8.65
C LYS A 43 -0.63 -22.69 -8.33
N LEU A 44 -0.27 -22.12 -7.19
CA LEU A 44 1.13 -22.07 -6.70
C LEU A 44 1.54 -23.42 -6.09
N ASN A 45 2.73 -23.90 -6.43
CA ASN A 45 3.33 -25.08 -5.81
C ASN A 45 4.15 -24.71 -4.55
N ASN A 46 4.63 -25.71 -3.81
CA ASN A 46 5.42 -25.50 -2.59
C ASN A 46 6.70 -24.67 -2.78
N LYS A 47 7.35 -24.73 -3.95
CA LYS A 47 8.52 -23.90 -4.27
C LYS A 47 8.11 -22.45 -4.52
N ASP A 48 7.00 -22.23 -5.22
CA ASP A 48 6.48 -20.89 -5.50
C ASP A 48 6.07 -20.18 -4.20
N ILE A 49 5.40 -20.89 -3.29
CA ILE A 49 4.99 -20.35 -1.98
C ILE A 49 6.21 -20.07 -1.09
N ALA A 50 7.20 -20.96 -1.07
CA ALA A 50 8.46 -20.70 -0.35
C ALA A 50 9.21 -19.48 -0.91
N LEU A 51 9.14 -19.26 -2.23
CA LEU A 51 9.70 -18.07 -2.87
C LEU A 51 8.94 -16.80 -2.47
N LEU A 52 7.60 -16.84 -2.43
CA LEU A 52 6.77 -15.74 -1.93
C LEU A 52 7.12 -15.35 -0.50
N ASP A 53 7.29 -16.33 0.40
CA ASP A 53 7.70 -16.12 1.79
C ASP A 53 9.06 -15.42 1.86
N LYS A 54 10.05 -15.93 1.11
CA LYS A 54 11.40 -15.37 1.06
C LYS A 54 11.46 -13.91 0.55
N ILE A 55 10.58 -13.54 -0.38
CA ILE A 55 10.54 -12.18 -0.95
C ILE A 55 10.00 -11.16 0.08
N GLY A 56 9.18 -11.61 1.03
CA GLY A 56 8.68 -10.76 2.12
C GLY A 56 7.62 -9.75 1.68
N VAL A 57 6.82 -10.07 0.65
CA VAL A 57 5.72 -9.20 0.16
C VAL A 57 4.33 -9.63 0.64
N LEU A 58 4.19 -10.77 1.32
CA LEU A 58 2.90 -11.32 1.78
C LEU A 58 2.01 -10.28 2.48
N ASN A 59 2.57 -9.56 3.45
CA ASN A 59 1.83 -8.55 4.21
C ASN A 59 1.45 -7.32 3.40
N ARG A 60 2.14 -7.05 2.29
CA ARG A 60 1.78 -6.00 1.33
C ARG A 60 0.58 -6.41 0.48
N ILE A 61 0.53 -7.67 0.05
CA ILE A 61 -0.65 -8.26 -0.61
C ILE A 61 -1.83 -8.27 0.35
N PHE A 62 -1.62 -8.74 1.58
CA PHE A 62 -2.63 -8.80 2.62
C PHE A 62 -3.20 -7.42 2.94
N ARG A 63 -2.35 -6.39 3.12
CA ARG A 63 -2.78 -5.00 3.30
C ARG A 63 -3.76 -4.59 2.21
N ARG A 64 -3.44 -4.87 0.94
CA ARG A 64 -4.28 -4.50 -0.19
C ARG A 64 -5.60 -5.24 -0.16
N TRP A 65 -5.58 -6.56 0.06
CA TRP A 65 -6.77 -7.39 0.16
C TRP A 65 -7.69 -6.93 1.31
N PHE A 66 -7.10 -6.73 2.49
CA PHE A 66 -7.79 -6.41 3.76
C PHE A 66 -8.51 -5.06 3.72
N GLN A 67 -8.10 -4.19 2.80
CA GLN A 67 -8.61 -2.84 2.63
C GLN A 67 -9.24 -2.62 1.24
N THR A 68 -9.44 -3.70 0.47
CA THR A 68 -10.24 -3.68 -0.78
C THR A 68 -11.69 -4.01 -0.45
N THR A 69 -12.63 -3.30 -1.07
CA THR A 69 -14.05 -3.62 -0.97
C THR A 69 -14.37 -4.82 -1.87
N TRP A 70 -14.75 -5.95 -1.27
CA TRP A 70 -15.00 -7.19 -2.02
C TRP A 70 -16.46 -7.39 -2.44
N LEU A 71 -17.39 -6.64 -1.86
CA LEU A 71 -18.82 -6.74 -2.11
C LEU A 71 -19.30 -5.67 -3.12
N TYR A 72 -20.14 -6.06 -4.07
CA TYR A 72 -20.96 -5.14 -4.86
C TYR A 72 -22.34 -5.77 -5.07
N GLU A 73 -23.39 -4.96 -4.92
CA GLU A 73 -24.85 -5.25 -4.98
C GLU A 73 -25.52 -5.74 -3.69
N GLY A 74 -26.21 -4.80 -3.02
CA GLY A 74 -27.09 -5.07 -1.88
C GLY A 74 -26.91 -4.04 -0.77
N LYS A 75 -27.68 -2.94 -0.83
CA LYS A 75 -27.88 -2.09 0.35
C LYS A 75 -28.69 -2.90 1.37
N SER A 76 -27.99 -3.62 2.24
CA SER A 76 -28.58 -4.04 3.50
C SER A 76 -28.91 -2.79 4.31
N LYS A 77 -30.03 -2.81 5.02
CA LYS A 77 -30.42 -1.75 5.97
C LYS A 77 -29.42 -1.60 7.13
N HIS A 78 -28.46 -2.52 7.20
CA HIS A 78 -27.41 -2.63 8.20
C HIS A 78 -26.00 -2.50 7.60
N PHE A 79 -25.83 -2.21 6.29
CA PHE A 79 -24.51 -2.18 5.67
C PHE A 79 -24.34 -1.33 4.40
N LYS A 80 -23.22 -0.60 4.31
CA LYS A 80 -22.72 0.10 3.12
C LYS A 80 -21.20 -0.15 2.96
N GLY A 81 -20.79 -1.06 2.06
CA GLY A 81 -19.47 -1.02 1.41
C GLY A 81 -18.23 -1.32 2.25
N GLU A 82 -18.26 -2.38 3.06
CA GLU A 82 -17.18 -2.65 4.03
C GLU A 82 -16.00 -3.45 3.44
N THR A 83 -14.79 -3.04 3.79
CA THR A 83 -13.54 -3.80 3.60
C THR A 83 -13.40 -4.88 4.68
N PRO A 84 -12.60 -5.95 4.48
CA PRO A 84 -12.34 -6.92 5.55
C PRO A 84 -11.84 -6.28 6.86
N ARG A 85 -11.10 -5.18 6.79
CA ARG A 85 -10.68 -4.40 7.97
C ARG A 85 -11.86 -3.92 8.80
N GLN A 86 -12.83 -3.32 8.15
CA GLN A 86 -13.97 -2.71 8.80
C GLN A 86 -14.91 -3.79 9.36
N GLU A 87 -15.08 -4.93 8.66
CA GLU A 87 -15.82 -6.08 9.20
C GLU A 87 -15.17 -6.63 10.45
N LEU A 88 -13.84 -6.76 10.44
CA LEU A 88 -13.09 -7.22 11.59
C LEU A 88 -13.22 -6.23 12.75
N ALA A 89 -13.38 -4.94 12.46
CA ALA A 89 -13.55 -3.93 13.49
C ALA A 89 -14.88 -4.01 14.25
N ILE A 90 -15.87 -4.78 13.77
CA ILE A 90 -17.07 -5.11 14.55
C ILE A 90 -16.68 -5.93 15.79
N LEU A 91 -15.71 -6.84 15.64
CA LEU A 91 -15.15 -7.65 16.73
C LEU A 91 -14.03 -6.91 17.48
N TYR A 92 -13.25 -6.09 16.76
CA TYR A 92 -12.08 -5.38 17.28
C TYR A 92 -12.15 -3.87 16.98
N PRO A 93 -12.99 -3.10 17.71
CA PRO A 93 -13.30 -1.70 17.37
C PRO A 93 -12.10 -0.75 17.35
N ASP A 94 -11.02 -1.09 18.05
CA ASP A 94 -9.80 -0.30 18.10
C ASP A 94 -9.03 -0.31 16.76
N LEU A 95 -9.36 -1.22 15.82
CA LEU A 95 -8.90 -1.19 14.42
C LEU A 95 -9.31 0.08 13.68
N GLU A 96 -10.50 0.64 13.96
CA GLU A 96 -11.01 1.86 13.30
C GLU A 96 -10.30 3.14 13.74
N ASN A 97 -9.59 3.06 14.87
CA ASN A 97 -8.88 4.20 15.46
C ASN A 97 -7.36 4.05 15.35
N GLY A 98 -6.87 2.94 14.78
CA GLY A 98 -5.45 2.64 14.66
C GLY A 98 -4.79 2.19 15.96
N TRP A 99 -5.59 1.68 16.91
CA TRP A 99 -5.12 1.13 18.18
C TRP A 99 -5.03 -0.39 18.19
N ASP A 100 -5.49 -1.06 17.15
CA ASP A 100 -5.19 -2.46 16.87
C ASP A 100 -4.53 -2.59 15.49
N PHE A 101 -3.82 -3.68 15.28
CA PHE A 101 -3.15 -3.96 14.01
C PHE A 101 -3.26 -5.43 13.62
N MET A 102 -3.32 -5.67 12.31
CA MET A 102 -3.44 -7.00 11.73
C MET A 102 -2.31 -7.26 10.72
N SER A 103 -1.70 -8.43 10.84
CA SER A 103 -0.73 -8.97 9.88
C SER A 103 -0.92 -10.47 9.71
N VAL A 104 -0.19 -11.06 8.78
CA VAL A 104 -0.25 -12.50 8.50
C VAL A 104 1.14 -13.10 8.36
N LYS A 105 1.27 -14.41 8.59
CA LYS A 105 2.51 -15.16 8.35
C LYS A 105 2.25 -16.43 7.56
N LEU A 106 3.16 -16.77 6.66
CA LEU A 106 3.21 -18.09 6.05
C LEU A 106 3.86 -19.09 7.02
N LYS A 107 3.17 -20.20 7.26
CA LYS A 107 3.66 -21.29 8.11
C LYS A 107 3.42 -22.61 7.41
N LYS A 108 4.45 -23.45 7.36
CA LYS A 108 4.33 -24.82 6.85
C LYS A 108 3.95 -25.77 7.99
N GLU A 109 2.80 -26.43 7.88
CA GLU A 109 2.28 -27.40 8.84
C GLU A 109 1.84 -28.65 8.08
N ASN A 110 2.28 -29.85 8.50
CA ASN A 110 1.90 -31.13 7.88
C ASN A 110 2.05 -31.15 6.34
N GLU A 111 3.18 -30.65 5.84
CA GLU A 111 3.49 -30.51 4.41
C GLU A 111 2.70 -29.46 3.61
N GLU A 112 1.70 -28.83 4.22
CA GLU A 112 0.90 -27.76 3.62
C GLU A 112 1.34 -26.36 4.10
N TRP A 113 1.25 -25.37 3.21
CA TRP A 113 1.44 -23.97 3.57
C TRP A 113 0.12 -23.35 4.00
N ASN A 114 0.13 -22.69 5.16
CA ASN A 114 -0.99 -21.97 5.74
C ASN A 114 -0.67 -20.50 5.95
N ILE A 115 -1.73 -19.68 5.98
CA ILE A 115 -1.66 -18.28 6.40
C ILE A 115 -2.21 -18.18 7.81
N ILE A 116 -1.38 -17.73 8.73
CA ILE A 116 -1.75 -17.60 10.15
C ILE A 116 -1.97 -16.11 10.47
N PRO A 117 -3.12 -15.75 11.07
CA PRO A 117 -3.35 -14.41 11.57
C PRO A 117 -2.37 -14.02 12.67
N ARG A 118 -1.97 -12.75 12.68
CA ARG A 118 -1.25 -12.11 13.78
C ARG A 118 -1.93 -10.80 14.12
N TYR A 119 -2.66 -10.84 15.24
CA TYR A 119 -3.39 -9.73 15.78
C TYR A 119 -2.60 -9.06 16.91
N PHE A 120 -2.51 -7.74 16.86
CA PHE A 120 -1.80 -6.92 17.85
C PHE A 120 -2.81 -5.98 18.48
N SER A 121 -3.18 -6.31 19.72
CA SER A 121 -4.16 -5.53 20.47
C SER A 121 -3.58 -4.22 20.97
N LYS A 122 -4.45 -3.26 21.27
CA LYS A 122 -4.11 -2.02 21.97
C LYS A 122 -3.26 -2.25 23.21
N LYS A 123 -3.63 -3.22 24.06
CA LYS A 123 -2.87 -3.57 25.26
C LYS A 123 -1.43 -3.96 24.91
N TRP A 124 -1.26 -4.78 23.87
CA TRP A 124 0.08 -5.17 23.40
C TRP A 124 0.85 -3.97 22.84
N LEU A 125 0.19 -3.08 22.09
CA LEU A 125 0.81 -1.86 21.56
C LEU A 125 1.21 -0.89 22.67
N GLU A 126 0.45 -0.82 23.77
CA GLU A 126 0.81 -0.03 24.95
C GLU A 126 2.05 -0.62 25.65
N GLU A 127 2.14 -1.95 25.78
CA GLU A 127 3.29 -2.65 26.38
C GLU A 127 4.57 -2.52 25.52
N GLU A 128 4.45 -2.67 24.20
CA GLU A 128 5.56 -2.57 23.24
C GLU A 128 5.72 -1.15 22.65
N LYS A 129 5.05 -0.16 23.25
CA LYS A 129 4.95 1.27 22.86
C LYS A 129 4.19 1.56 21.55
N ASN A 130 4.43 0.79 20.49
CA ASN A 130 3.71 0.78 19.21
C ASN A 130 4.38 -0.18 18.20
N VAL A 131 3.73 -0.39 17.04
CA VAL A 131 4.23 -1.23 15.93
C VAL A 131 5.63 -0.81 15.47
N PHE A 132 5.88 0.50 15.36
CA PHE A 132 7.15 1.01 14.86
C PHE A 132 8.31 0.77 15.84
N GLU A 133 8.13 1.05 17.12
CA GLU A 133 9.12 0.84 18.18
C GLU A 133 9.42 -0.65 18.38
N PHE A 134 8.37 -1.47 18.40
CA PHE A 134 8.53 -2.92 18.38
C PHE A 134 9.36 -3.35 17.17
N GLY A 135 9.02 -2.81 15.99
CA GLY A 135 9.72 -3.09 14.76
C GLY A 135 11.21 -2.71 14.81
N LEU A 136 11.53 -1.53 15.34
CA LEU A 136 12.91 -1.08 15.54
C LEU A 136 13.71 -1.94 16.52
N LYS A 137 13.07 -2.40 17.61
CA LYS A 137 13.69 -3.27 18.62
C LYS A 137 14.06 -4.63 18.02
N ASN A 138 13.14 -5.23 17.28
CA ASN A 138 13.34 -6.57 16.73
C ASN A 138 14.23 -6.58 15.49
N PHE A 139 14.16 -5.55 14.65
CA PHE A 139 15.05 -5.39 13.50
C PHE A 139 16.54 -5.40 13.87
N LYS A 140 16.91 -4.86 15.05
CA LYS A 140 18.31 -4.81 15.52
C LYS A 140 18.85 -6.14 16.03
N ASN A 141 17.97 -7.09 16.35
CA ASN A 141 18.33 -8.34 17.02
C ASN A 141 18.52 -9.51 16.05
N GLU A 142 18.29 -9.31 14.76
CA GLU A 142 18.13 -10.41 13.82
C GLU A 142 19.29 -10.67 12.88
N LYS A 143 19.59 -11.97 12.75
CA LYS A 143 20.55 -12.52 11.80
C LYS A 143 19.95 -13.09 10.52
N ASN A 144 18.62 -13.28 10.33
CA ASN A 144 17.98 -13.59 9.02
C ASN A 144 16.44 -13.86 8.98
N GLU A 145 15.62 -13.64 10.03
CA GLU A 145 14.21 -14.13 10.03
C GLU A 145 13.13 -13.06 10.30
N LEU A 146 12.75 -12.27 9.28
CA LEU A 146 11.62 -11.30 9.28
C LEU A 146 10.65 -11.40 10.51
N VAL A 147 11.01 -10.73 11.62
CA VAL A 147 10.25 -10.80 12.89
C VAL A 147 8.88 -10.14 12.76
N GLU A 148 7.83 -10.87 13.14
CA GLU A 148 6.47 -10.37 13.32
C GLU A 148 6.39 -9.28 14.41
N PRO A 149 5.53 -8.24 14.32
CA PRO A 149 4.64 -7.85 13.23
C PRO A 149 5.47 -7.35 12.06
N GLN A 150 5.32 -8.01 10.90
CA GLN A 150 6.17 -7.71 9.75
C GLN A 150 5.92 -6.30 9.21
N LEU A 151 6.85 -5.44 9.59
CA LEU A 151 7.71 -4.66 8.73
C LEU A 151 8.07 -5.45 7.45
N ASP A 152 7.59 -5.00 6.29
CA ASP A 152 7.87 -5.71 5.04
C ASP A 152 9.36 -5.64 4.64
N CYS A 153 9.71 -6.23 3.50
CA CYS A 153 11.09 -6.21 3.00
C CYS A 153 11.67 -4.79 2.76
N GLU A 154 10.87 -3.74 2.80
CA GLU A 154 11.30 -2.34 2.67
C GLU A 154 11.46 -1.59 3.99
N PHE A 155 11.02 -2.14 5.13
CA PHE A 155 11.14 -1.40 6.39
C PHE A 155 12.58 -1.05 6.77
N LYS A 156 13.52 -1.99 6.56
CA LYS A 156 14.95 -1.70 6.76
C LYS A 156 15.40 -0.51 5.93
N ILE A 157 14.98 -0.48 4.66
CA ILE A 157 15.30 0.60 3.72
C ILE A 157 14.67 1.92 4.21
N PHE A 158 13.44 1.86 4.71
CA PHE A 158 12.73 2.99 5.30
C PHE A 158 13.44 3.56 6.53
N VAL A 159 13.83 2.72 7.50
CA VAL A 159 14.56 3.15 8.71
C VAL A 159 15.95 3.69 8.38
N ASP A 160 16.68 3.03 7.48
CA ASP A 160 18.00 3.49 7.03
C ASP A 160 17.89 4.87 6.35
N TRP A 161 16.83 5.09 5.58
CA TRP A 161 16.55 6.37 4.95
C TRP A 161 16.25 7.46 5.98
N LEU A 162 15.36 7.21 6.95
CA LEU A 162 15.08 8.18 8.01
C LEU A 162 16.31 8.47 8.87
N SER A 163 17.15 7.47 9.13
CA SER A 163 18.41 7.64 9.85
C SER A 163 19.39 8.57 9.11
N ARG A 164 19.37 8.56 7.76
CA ARG A 164 20.14 9.52 6.95
C ARG A 164 19.53 10.91 7.02
N ALA A 165 18.20 11.03 6.97
CA ALA A 165 17.50 12.30 7.13
C ALA A 165 17.80 12.93 8.50
N GLU A 166 17.82 12.14 9.58
CA GLU A 166 18.18 12.58 10.93
C GLU A 166 19.59 13.21 10.95
N LYS A 167 20.56 12.59 10.28
CA LYS A 167 21.94 13.13 10.19
C LYS A 167 21.98 14.48 9.50
N VAL A 168 21.14 14.70 8.48
CA VAL A 168 21.03 16.00 7.80
C VAL A 168 20.32 17.01 8.69
N ALA A 169 19.21 16.64 9.31
CA ALA A 169 18.46 17.49 10.22
C ALA A 169 19.33 17.98 11.39
N LYS A 170 20.12 17.10 12.01
CA LYS A 170 21.07 17.46 13.09
C LYS A 170 22.21 18.38 12.66
N LYS A 171 22.59 18.37 11.37
CA LYS A 171 23.55 19.36 10.85
C LYS A 171 22.94 20.75 10.73
N ILE A 172 21.64 20.83 10.45
CA ILE A 172 20.89 22.08 10.29
C ILE A 172 20.49 22.64 11.66
N ASN A 173 19.94 21.79 12.52
CA ASN A 173 19.55 22.12 13.89
C ASN A 173 20.14 21.10 14.88
N PRO A 174 21.36 21.35 15.40
CA PRO A 174 22.02 20.44 16.34
C PRO A 174 21.30 20.26 17.68
N LYS A 175 20.43 21.22 18.07
CA LYS A 175 19.66 21.20 19.32
C LYS A 175 18.27 20.58 19.17
N MET A 176 17.98 19.95 18.04
CA MET A 176 16.71 19.29 17.80
C MET A 176 16.59 18.07 18.71
N GLU A 177 15.65 18.14 19.65
CA GLU A 177 15.29 17.06 20.57
C GLU A 177 13.89 16.55 20.25
N TYR A 178 13.69 15.25 20.43
CA TYR A 178 12.41 14.58 20.26
C TYR A 178 12.11 13.81 21.53
N GLU A 179 10.84 13.80 21.93
CA GLU A 179 10.38 13.14 23.15
C GLU A 179 10.65 11.63 23.13
N ASN A 180 10.45 10.97 21.99
CA ASN A 180 10.71 9.54 21.81
C ASN A 180 11.07 9.20 20.35
N ASN A 181 11.49 7.95 20.08
CA ASN A 181 11.88 7.55 18.72
C ASN A 181 10.68 7.56 17.78
N PHE A 182 9.50 7.10 18.20
CA PHE A 182 8.29 7.15 17.37
C PHE A 182 8.04 8.56 16.79
N ILE A 183 7.95 9.58 17.63
CA ILE A 183 7.72 10.98 17.22
C ILE A 183 8.85 11.45 16.31
N LYS A 184 10.11 11.17 16.67
CA LYS A 184 11.27 11.50 15.84
C LYS A 184 11.12 10.97 14.41
N TYR A 185 10.86 9.67 14.28
CA TYR A 185 10.80 9.02 12.97
C TYR A 185 9.55 9.41 12.19
N LEU A 186 8.41 9.63 12.86
CA LEU A 186 7.19 10.14 12.24
C LEU A 186 7.41 11.55 11.66
N MET A 187 8.01 12.46 12.42
CA MET A 187 8.31 13.81 11.95
C MET A 187 9.31 13.80 10.78
N LEU A 188 10.41 13.05 10.91
CA LEU A 188 11.38 12.90 9.81
C LEU A 188 10.74 12.32 8.54
N PHE A 189 9.80 11.39 8.70
CA PHE A 189 9.05 10.81 7.59
C PHE A 189 8.19 11.87 6.88
N LEU A 190 7.38 12.64 7.63
CA LEU A 190 6.50 13.66 7.04
C LEU A 190 7.28 14.76 6.34
N GLU A 191 8.44 15.15 6.89
CA GLU A 191 9.34 16.13 6.27
C GLU A 191 9.88 15.65 4.92
N MET A 192 10.13 14.34 4.79
CA MET A 192 10.87 13.79 3.66
C MET A 192 9.99 13.08 2.62
N ALA A 193 8.74 12.73 2.94
CA ALA A 193 7.81 12.03 2.05
C ALA A 193 7.61 12.78 0.72
N SER A 194 7.36 14.09 0.79
CA SER A 194 7.16 14.97 -0.36
C SER A 194 8.33 14.93 -1.36
N ALA A 195 9.56 15.07 -0.88
CA ALA A 195 10.76 15.04 -1.71
C ALA A 195 10.95 13.68 -2.39
N ASN A 196 10.59 12.58 -1.72
CA ASN A 196 10.66 11.24 -2.31
C ASN A 196 9.61 11.02 -3.38
N ILE A 197 8.39 11.53 -3.18
CA ILE A 197 7.35 11.49 -4.20
C ILE A 197 7.83 12.22 -5.46
N VAL A 198 8.29 13.47 -5.32
CA VAL A 198 8.77 14.27 -6.46
C VAL A 198 9.97 13.61 -7.15
N LEU A 199 10.94 13.09 -6.38
CA LEU A 199 12.12 12.42 -6.93
C LEU A 199 11.74 11.18 -7.75
N ASN A 200 10.80 10.37 -7.25
CA ASN A 200 10.41 9.12 -7.88
C ASN A 200 9.39 9.29 -9.02
N CYS A 201 8.84 10.49 -9.19
CA CYS A 201 8.16 10.89 -10.42
C CYS A 201 9.10 10.97 -11.64
N ARG A 202 10.44 10.95 -11.43
CA ARG A 202 11.49 10.96 -12.47
C ARG A 202 11.34 12.08 -13.50
N MET A 203 10.90 13.25 -13.06
CA MET A 203 10.91 14.44 -13.88
C MET A 203 12.33 15.01 -13.96
N ASP A 204 12.71 15.49 -15.14
CA ASP A 204 13.99 16.18 -15.35
C ASP A 204 13.90 17.62 -14.81
N LEU A 205 14.10 17.77 -13.50
CA LEU A 205 14.01 19.05 -12.78
C LEU A 205 15.38 19.56 -12.37
N THR A 206 15.56 20.88 -12.48
CA THR A 206 16.68 21.56 -11.82
C THR A 206 16.53 21.47 -10.29
N LYS A 207 17.63 21.60 -9.54
CA LYS A 207 17.62 21.57 -8.07
C LYS A 207 16.61 22.56 -7.46
N GLU A 208 16.52 23.76 -8.02
CA GLU A 208 15.58 24.80 -7.57
C GLU A 208 14.13 24.38 -7.77
N LYS A 209 13.78 23.89 -8.97
CA LYS A 209 12.43 23.40 -9.28
C LYS A 209 12.04 22.21 -8.42
N PHE A 210 12.98 21.28 -8.23
CA PHE A 210 12.81 20.13 -7.33
C PHE A 210 12.53 20.58 -5.89
N GLY A 211 13.34 21.49 -5.36
CA GLY A 211 13.17 22.02 -4.01
C GLY A 211 11.82 22.72 -3.82
N LYS A 212 11.42 23.55 -4.78
CA LYS A 212 10.12 24.23 -4.77
C LYS A 212 8.94 23.25 -4.83
N ALA A 213 8.98 22.29 -5.76
CA ALA A 213 7.92 21.28 -5.88
C ALA A 213 7.80 20.43 -4.61
N SER A 214 8.93 20.01 -4.04
CA SER A 214 8.96 19.23 -2.80
C SER A 214 8.38 20.02 -1.63
N PHE A 215 8.71 21.30 -1.52
CA PHE A 215 8.20 22.16 -0.45
C PHE A 215 6.70 22.44 -0.57
N GLU A 216 6.20 22.72 -1.78
CA GLU A 216 4.76 22.92 -2.00
C GLU A 216 3.98 21.62 -1.77
N LEU A 217 4.51 20.47 -2.21
CA LEU A 217 3.91 19.18 -1.92
C LEU A 217 3.91 18.88 -0.41
N ARG A 218 4.99 19.19 0.30
CA ARG A 218 5.04 19.09 1.78
C ARG A 218 3.91 19.87 2.43
N LYS A 219 3.76 21.16 2.09
CA LYS A 219 2.67 21.99 2.62
C LYS A 219 1.30 21.38 2.35
N TYR A 220 1.10 20.83 1.16
CA TYR A 220 -0.14 20.18 0.79
C TYR A 220 -0.42 18.92 1.61
N LEU A 221 0.59 18.07 1.84
CA LEU A 221 0.45 16.88 2.69
C LEU A 221 0.10 17.26 4.14
N PHE A 222 0.73 18.31 4.70
CA PHE A 222 0.35 18.84 6.02
C PHE A 222 -1.07 19.41 6.01
N TRP A 223 -1.47 20.13 4.96
CA TRP A 223 -2.83 20.65 4.83
C TRP A 223 -3.88 19.53 4.82
N LEU A 224 -3.63 18.42 4.11
CA LEU A 224 -4.52 17.24 4.12
C LEU A 224 -4.71 16.70 5.53
N PHE A 225 -3.64 16.68 6.32
CA PHE A 225 -3.67 16.23 7.70
C PHE A 225 -4.49 17.18 8.60
N GLU A 226 -4.16 18.48 8.58
CA GLU A 226 -4.81 19.52 9.39
C GLU A 226 -6.29 19.71 9.07
N LYS A 227 -6.69 19.47 7.81
CA LYS A 227 -8.07 19.72 7.36
C LYS A 227 -8.96 18.50 7.32
N GLN A 228 -8.42 17.29 7.50
CA GLN A 228 -9.27 16.11 7.54
C GLN A 228 -10.15 16.13 8.80
N PRO A 229 -11.48 16.09 8.67
CA PRO A 229 -12.37 16.00 9.82
C PRO A 229 -12.14 14.68 10.56
N ARG A 230 -12.04 14.72 11.89
CA ARG A 230 -11.91 13.50 12.71
C ARG A 230 -13.21 12.70 12.64
N GLY A 231 -13.11 11.41 12.32
CA GLY A 231 -14.27 10.51 12.24
C GLY A 231 -14.03 9.28 11.38
N LYS A 232 -14.93 8.30 11.53
CA LYS A 232 -14.83 6.97 10.88
C LYS A 232 -15.11 7.00 9.37
N ASP A 233 -15.93 7.95 8.93
CA ASP A 233 -16.41 8.03 7.54
C ASP A 233 -15.84 9.22 6.74
N ASN A 234 -14.85 9.93 7.31
CA ASN A 234 -14.33 11.17 6.73
C ASN A 234 -13.12 10.92 5.83
N TYR A 235 -13.32 10.29 4.68
CA TYR A 235 -12.24 9.97 3.75
C TYR A 235 -11.91 11.13 2.79
N TRP A 236 -10.63 11.26 2.44
CA TRP A 236 -10.19 12.02 1.27
C TRP A 236 -10.39 11.20 0.01
N ASP A 237 -10.98 11.81 -1.02
CA ASP A 237 -11.02 11.27 -2.38
C ASP A 237 -9.64 11.41 -3.04
N ILE A 238 -9.13 10.32 -3.65
CA ILE A 238 -7.81 10.36 -4.26
C ILE A 238 -7.74 11.30 -5.47
N ASP A 239 -8.83 11.47 -6.22
CA ASP A 239 -8.82 12.23 -7.47
C ASP A 239 -8.63 13.72 -7.16
N ASP A 240 -9.28 14.22 -6.12
CA ASP A 240 -9.07 15.57 -5.59
C ASP A 240 -7.63 15.74 -5.06
N VAL A 241 -7.13 14.72 -4.36
CA VAL A 241 -5.75 14.72 -3.85
C VAL A 241 -4.74 14.76 -5.00
N PHE A 242 -4.94 13.94 -6.02
CA PHE A 242 -4.05 13.81 -7.15
C PHE A 242 -4.15 14.99 -8.11
N PHE A 243 -5.31 15.62 -8.26
CA PHE A 243 -5.45 16.88 -8.98
C PHE A 243 -4.49 17.94 -8.43
N ASN A 244 -4.47 18.13 -7.11
CA ASN A 244 -3.61 19.11 -6.45
C ASN A 244 -2.12 18.72 -6.51
N CYS A 245 -1.79 17.45 -6.26
CA CYS A 245 -0.43 16.95 -6.44
C CYS A 245 0.06 17.17 -7.88
N TRP A 246 -0.78 16.87 -8.87
CA TRP A 246 -0.47 17.05 -10.29
C TRP A 246 -0.22 18.52 -10.64
N ASP A 247 -1.06 19.45 -10.15
CA ASP A 247 -0.87 20.88 -10.39
C ASP A 247 0.47 21.39 -9.83
N ILE A 248 0.90 20.90 -8.66
CA ILE A 248 2.23 21.20 -8.10
C ILE A 248 3.34 20.73 -9.04
N LEU A 249 3.24 19.49 -9.55
CA LEU A 249 4.25 18.95 -10.48
C LEU A 249 4.26 19.71 -11.82
N ARG A 250 3.09 20.06 -12.37
CA ARG A 250 2.98 20.85 -13.61
C ARG A 250 3.60 22.24 -13.50
N LYS A 251 3.48 22.89 -12.34
CA LYS A 251 4.14 24.18 -12.09
C LYS A 251 5.67 24.05 -12.16
N ALA A 252 6.22 22.91 -11.77
CA ALA A 252 7.65 22.61 -11.88
C ALA A 252 8.07 22.24 -13.32
N ASP A 253 7.24 21.45 -14.01
CA ASP A 253 7.44 21.03 -15.40
C ASP A 253 6.25 21.40 -16.29
N LYS A 254 6.39 22.52 -17.02
CA LYS A 254 5.38 23.04 -17.95
C LYS A 254 5.11 22.13 -19.14
N ASN A 255 5.91 21.08 -19.35
CA ASN A 255 5.69 20.07 -20.40
C ASN A 255 4.75 18.94 -19.95
N LEU A 256 4.06 19.11 -18.82
CA LEU A 256 3.01 18.19 -18.39
C LEU A 256 1.64 18.71 -18.85
N VAL A 257 0.83 17.83 -19.44
CA VAL A 257 -0.54 18.15 -19.88
C VAL A 257 -1.46 18.38 -18.68
N SER A 258 -2.68 18.88 -18.92
CA SER A 258 -3.63 19.11 -17.83
C SER A 258 -4.03 17.81 -17.13
N TYR A 259 -4.52 17.92 -15.88
CA TYR A 259 -5.00 16.74 -15.15
C TYR A 259 -6.10 16.02 -15.93
N LYS A 260 -7.07 16.79 -16.45
CA LYS A 260 -8.15 16.28 -17.29
C LYS A 260 -7.63 15.51 -18.51
N ASP A 261 -6.59 16.00 -19.17
CA ASP A 261 -6.02 15.35 -20.36
C ASP A 261 -5.27 14.06 -20.02
N VAL A 262 -4.63 13.96 -18.84
CA VAL A 262 -3.82 12.79 -18.48
C VAL A 262 -4.67 11.63 -17.93
N ILE A 263 -5.80 11.93 -17.28
CA ILE A 263 -6.73 10.93 -16.73
C ILE A 263 -7.78 10.45 -17.73
N ASP A 264 -7.97 11.14 -18.86
CA ASP A 264 -8.96 10.77 -19.87
C ASP A 264 -8.73 9.33 -20.40
N ILE A 265 -9.70 8.45 -20.13
CA ILE A 265 -9.59 6.99 -20.26
C ILE A 265 -9.76 6.52 -21.71
N GLY A 266 -10.34 7.31 -22.62
CA GLY A 266 -10.79 6.91 -23.97
C GLY A 266 -9.77 6.19 -24.88
N ASP A 267 -9.42 6.74 -26.05
CA ASP A 267 -8.46 6.11 -26.98
C ASP A 267 -6.99 6.31 -26.51
N ARG A 268 -6.78 6.19 -25.19
CA ARG A 268 -5.60 6.62 -24.43
C ARG A 268 -4.33 5.95 -24.94
N ALA A 269 -4.39 4.65 -25.22
CA ALA A 269 -3.25 3.90 -25.76
C ALA A 269 -2.80 4.44 -27.13
N GLN A 270 -3.73 4.72 -28.05
CA GLN A 270 -3.38 5.28 -29.36
C GLN A 270 -2.85 6.72 -29.24
N ARG A 271 -3.48 7.53 -28.38
CA ARG A 271 -3.05 8.92 -28.14
C ARG A 271 -1.65 8.99 -27.52
N ILE A 272 -1.34 8.13 -26.55
CA ILE A 272 -0.01 8.07 -25.93
C ILE A 272 1.05 7.64 -26.96
N LYS A 273 0.76 6.63 -27.79
CA LYS A 273 1.69 6.19 -28.86
C LYS A 273 2.03 7.34 -29.83
N ARG A 274 1.07 8.23 -30.12
CA ARG A 274 1.23 9.32 -31.09
C ARG A 274 1.76 10.63 -30.48
N ASN A 275 1.67 10.83 -29.17
CA ASN A 275 2.02 12.09 -28.51
C ASN A 275 3.05 11.91 -27.38
N LYS A 276 4.29 12.33 -27.62
CA LYS A 276 5.41 12.28 -26.65
C LYS A 276 5.11 13.02 -25.34
N LEU A 277 4.40 14.16 -25.42
CA LEU A 277 4.03 14.96 -24.25
C LEU A 277 3.03 14.20 -23.37
N LEU A 278 2.04 13.58 -24.01
CA LEU A 278 1.04 12.77 -23.32
C LEU A 278 1.67 11.49 -22.74
N LYS A 279 2.61 10.86 -23.47
CA LYS A 279 3.40 9.73 -22.97
C LYS A 279 4.14 10.09 -21.69
N LYS A 280 4.95 11.15 -21.73
CA LYS A 280 5.67 11.67 -20.56
C LYS A 280 4.71 11.94 -19.40
N SER A 281 3.59 12.60 -19.68
CA SER A 281 2.61 12.93 -18.65
C SER A 281 1.98 11.68 -18.01
N ALA A 282 1.62 10.68 -18.81
CA ALA A 282 1.09 9.42 -18.33
C ALA A 282 2.13 8.63 -17.50
N GLU A 283 3.41 8.66 -17.88
CA GLU A 283 4.49 8.06 -17.10
C GLU A 283 4.66 8.75 -15.74
N VAL A 284 4.67 10.08 -15.71
CA VAL A 284 4.78 10.87 -14.47
C VAL A 284 3.55 10.62 -13.59
N MET A 285 2.35 10.58 -14.16
CA MET A 285 1.11 10.33 -13.40
C MET A 285 1.09 8.93 -12.78
N TYR A 286 1.52 7.91 -13.54
CA TYR A 286 1.68 6.55 -13.02
C TYR A 286 2.69 6.52 -11.86
N ARG A 287 3.86 7.14 -12.04
CA ARG A 287 4.90 7.21 -11.00
C ARG A 287 4.43 8.00 -9.78
N LEU A 288 3.63 9.05 -9.96
CA LEU A 288 3.02 9.80 -8.86
C LEU A 288 2.14 8.88 -8.02
N GLY A 289 1.23 8.12 -8.64
CA GLY A 289 0.36 7.18 -7.91
C GLY A 289 1.14 6.14 -7.11
N VAL A 290 2.10 5.48 -7.75
CA VAL A 290 2.98 4.49 -7.10
C VAL A 290 3.79 5.12 -5.96
N SER A 291 4.38 6.29 -6.20
CA SER A 291 5.25 6.96 -5.22
C SER A 291 4.45 7.53 -4.05
N PHE A 292 3.23 8.01 -4.30
CA PHE A 292 2.34 8.49 -3.25
C PHE A 292 1.94 7.35 -2.31
N ASP A 293 1.59 6.17 -2.86
CA ASP A 293 1.34 5.01 -2.00
C ASP A 293 2.61 4.59 -1.25
N ARG A 294 3.71 4.34 -1.97
CA ARG A 294 4.95 3.83 -1.38
C ARG A 294 5.59 4.73 -0.32
N TYR A 295 5.63 6.04 -0.56
CA TYR A 295 6.38 6.99 0.28
C TYR A 295 5.52 7.83 1.20
N PHE A 296 4.20 7.69 1.15
CA PHE A 296 3.31 8.40 2.07
C PHE A 296 2.29 7.44 2.68
N LEU A 297 1.42 6.83 1.88
CA LEU A 297 0.31 6.05 2.41
C LEU A 297 0.75 4.74 3.09
N PHE A 298 1.61 3.97 2.45
CA PHE A 298 2.06 2.68 2.95
C PHE A 298 2.80 2.79 4.29
N PRO A 299 3.79 3.69 4.48
CA PRO A 299 4.44 3.86 5.79
C PRO A 299 3.49 4.32 6.89
N LEU A 300 2.56 5.23 6.59
CA LEU A 300 1.58 5.70 7.57
C LEU A 300 0.65 4.60 8.06
N ASP A 301 0.14 3.77 7.14
CA ASP A 301 -0.68 2.61 7.46
C ASP A 301 0.14 1.53 8.18
N ARG A 302 1.21 1.03 7.55
CA ARG A 302 1.88 -0.20 7.99
C ARG A 302 2.91 -0.02 9.09
N TYR A 303 3.57 1.13 9.18
CA TYR A 303 4.61 1.35 10.18
C TYR A 303 4.11 2.17 11.34
N PHE A 304 3.29 3.19 11.08
CA PHE A 304 2.78 4.08 12.12
C PHE A 304 1.37 3.72 12.60
N GLY A 305 0.62 2.84 11.91
CA GLY A 305 -0.76 2.48 12.27
C GLY A 305 -1.72 3.68 12.23
N GLY A 306 -1.35 4.73 11.48
CA GLY A 306 -1.98 6.04 11.55
C GLY A 306 -2.89 6.36 10.39
N MET A 307 -3.22 5.37 9.56
CA MET A 307 -4.03 5.59 8.38
C MET A 307 -4.81 4.35 7.96
N GLU A 308 -6.01 4.58 7.41
CA GLU A 308 -6.82 3.60 6.70
C GLU A 308 -6.94 4.03 5.23
N ILE A 309 -6.91 3.04 4.34
CA ILE A 309 -6.88 3.24 2.90
C ILE A 309 -7.94 2.33 2.31
N VAL A 310 -8.66 2.79 1.29
CA VAL A 310 -9.73 2.01 0.68
C VAL A 310 -9.51 1.88 -0.82
N TRP A 311 -9.73 0.67 -1.32
CA TRP A 311 -9.73 0.34 -2.73
C TRP A 311 -11.06 -0.22 -3.17
N THR A 312 -11.63 0.36 -4.22
CA THR A 312 -12.93 -0.09 -4.75
C THR A 312 -12.80 -0.99 -5.98
N ASP A 313 -11.64 -0.95 -6.66
CA ASP A 313 -11.37 -1.75 -7.84
C ASP A 313 -10.77 -3.13 -7.48
N LYS A 314 -11.66 -4.10 -7.26
CA LYS A 314 -11.27 -5.51 -7.05
C LYS A 314 -10.61 -6.14 -8.28
N GLN A 315 -10.90 -5.65 -9.49
CA GLN A 315 -10.30 -6.20 -10.71
C GLN A 315 -8.83 -5.84 -10.82
N ALA A 316 -8.46 -4.61 -10.43
CA ALA A 316 -7.06 -4.21 -10.32
C ALA A 316 -6.27 -5.13 -9.38
N PHE A 317 -6.82 -5.44 -8.19
CA PHE A 317 -6.21 -6.39 -7.26
C PHE A 317 -6.00 -7.77 -7.90
N LEU A 318 -7.02 -8.33 -8.53
CA LEU A 318 -6.93 -9.66 -9.16
C LEU A 318 -5.92 -9.69 -10.31
N ASN A 319 -5.80 -8.61 -11.07
CA ASN A 319 -4.80 -8.48 -12.13
C ASN A 319 -3.37 -8.46 -11.56
N GLU A 320 -3.12 -7.71 -10.48
CA GLU A 320 -1.82 -7.67 -9.79
C GLU A 320 -1.47 -9.02 -9.16
N LEU A 321 -2.47 -9.73 -8.63
CA LEU A 321 -2.31 -11.10 -8.13
C LEU A 321 -1.91 -12.07 -9.24
N ALA A 322 -2.58 -12.02 -10.40
CA ALA A 322 -2.26 -12.86 -11.55
C ALA A 322 -0.82 -12.60 -12.07
N VAL A 323 -0.38 -11.35 -12.11
CA VAL A 323 1.01 -11.02 -12.46
C VAL A 323 1.98 -11.56 -11.40
N THR A 324 1.64 -11.47 -10.11
CA THR A 324 2.43 -12.03 -9.01
C THR A 324 2.60 -13.55 -9.15
N ILE A 325 1.52 -14.27 -9.45
CA ILE A 325 1.56 -15.73 -9.68
C ILE A 325 2.48 -16.08 -10.86
N ASN A 326 2.32 -15.37 -11.98
CA ASN A 326 3.16 -15.56 -13.17
C ASN A 326 4.64 -15.28 -12.87
N LEU A 327 4.94 -14.25 -12.08
CA LEU A 327 6.30 -13.96 -11.63
C LEU A 327 6.86 -15.11 -10.80
N LEU A 328 6.10 -15.59 -9.80
CA LEU A 328 6.56 -16.67 -8.91
C LEU A 328 6.84 -17.96 -9.69
N LYS A 329 5.93 -18.37 -10.57
CA LYS A 329 6.09 -19.59 -11.39
C LYS A 329 7.29 -19.56 -12.32
N LYS A 330 7.65 -18.37 -12.80
CA LYS A 330 8.85 -18.16 -13.63
C LYS A 330 10.09 -17.78 -12.82
N ASN A 331 10.11 -18.07 -11.51
CA ASN A 331 11.23 -17.75 -10.61
C ASN A 331 11.65 -16.26 -10.68
N LEU A 332 10.65 -15.37 -10.70
CA LEU A 332 10.74 -13.91 -10.85
C LEU A 332 11.31 -13.41 -12.18
N ASN A 333 11.50 -14.30 -13.15
CA ASN A 333 11.98 -13.96 -14.49
C ASN A 333 10.84 -14.10 -15.50
N ILE A 334 10.12 -13.02 -15.76
CA ILE A 334 9.22 -12.98 -16.92
C ILE A 334 10.05 -12.56 -18.13
N GLU A 335 10.21 -13.48 -19.09
CA GLU A 335 10.56 -13.08 -20.45
C GLU A 335 9.57 -12.01 -20.89
N ARG A 336 10.12 -10.82 -21.12
CA ARG A 336 9.35 -9.68 -21.57
C ARG A 336 8.81 -10.07 -22.93
N ASP A 337 7.52 -10.38 -23.00
CA ASP A 337 6.83 -10.43 -24.29
C ASP A 337 6.90 -9.00 -24.86
N LEU A 338 7.90 -8.77 -25.71
CA LEU A 338 8.17 -7.49 -26.33
C LEU A 338 7.14 -7.20 -27.43
N GLU A 339 6.36 -8.19 -27.86
CA GLU A 339 5.32 -8.08 -28.89
C GLU A 339 3.94 -7.76 -28.29
N ALA A 340 3.66 -8.16 -27.05
CA ALA A 340 2.41 -7.77 -26.39
C ALA A 340 2.32 -6.24 -26.18
N GLU A 341 1.23 -5.65 -26.68
CA GLU A 341 0.88 -4.23 -26.86
C GLU A 341 1.01 -3.26 -25.65
N ARG A 342 1.61 -3.68 -24.53
CA ARG A 342 1.58 -2.99 -23.23
C ARG A 342 2.73 -2.01 -22.96
N ARG A 343 3.67 -1.80 -23.89
CA ARG A 343 4.83 -0.88 -23.68
C ARG A 343 4.66 0.51 -24.31
N PHE A 344 3.51 1.14 -24.12
CA PHE A 344 3.38 2.55 -24.50
C PHE A 344 4.00 3.50 -23.46
N LEU A 345 4.20 3.06 -22.21
CA LEU A 345 4.89 3.78 -21.14
C LEU A 345 6.24 3.12 -20.82
N ASP A 346 7.30 3.91 -20.66
CA ASP A 346 8.61 3.47 -20.18
C ASP A 346 8.63 3.34 -18.64
N ILE A 347 7.76 2.46 -18.14
CA ILE A 347 7.59 2.13 -16.70
C ILE A 347 8.00 0.68 -16.40
N GLY A 348 8.60 -0.01 -17.39
CA GLY A 348 8.67 -1.46 -17.52
C GLY A 348 9.41 -2.24 -16.42
N ASP A 349 10.01 -1.56 -15.45
CA ASP A 349 10.66 -2.20 -14.29
C ASP A 349 9.75 -2.24 -13.05
N ILE A 350 8.75 -1.36 -12.93
CA ILE A 350 7.90 -1.27 -11.72
C ILE A 350 6.71 -2.25 -11.83
N ALA A 351 6.07 -2.31 -13.00
CA ALA A 351 4.86 -3.10 -13.21
C ALA A 351 5.08 -4.63 -13.17
N TYR A 352 6.34 -5.07 -13.24
CA TYR A 352 6.72 -6.50 -13.24
C TYR A 352 7.75 -6.84 -12.17
N ASP A 353 8.03 -5.92 -11.24
CA ASP A 353 8.78 -6.25 -10.02
C ASP A 353 7.77 -6.56 -8.92
N ILE A 354 7.81 -7.78 -8.42
CA ILE A 354 6.92 -8.26 -7.35
C ILE A 354 7.01 -7.41 -6.08
N ARG A 355 8.14 -6.70 -5.88
CA ARG A 355 8.35 -5.76 -4.78
C ARG A 355 7.78 -4.37 -5.06
N TYR A 356 7.20 -4.10 -6.21
CA TYR A 356 6.63 -2.78 -6.51
C TYR A 356 5.21 -2.83 -7.05
N ILE A 357 4.77 -3.97 -7.57
CA ILE A 357 3.44 -4.13 -8.16
C ILE A 357 2.29 -3.81 -7.19
N TRP A 358 2.49 -4.04 -5.89
CA TRP A 358 1.47 -3.81 -4.85
C TRP A 358 1.43 -2.37 -4.32
N PHE A 359 2.26 -1.47 -4.85
CA PHE A 359 2.11 -0.04 -4.60
C PHE A 359 1.26 0.57 -5.70
N ALA A 360 0.06 0.99 -5.35
CA ALA A 360 -0.90 1.47 -6.31
C ALA A 360 -1.79 2.55 -5.67
N PRO A 361 -2.25 3.53 -6.46
CA PRO A 361 -3.13 4.57 -5.96
C PRO A 361 -4.38 3.97 -5.32
N SER A 362 -4.89 4.65 -4.29
CA SER A 362 -6.13 4.30 -3.61
C SER A 362 -7.34 4.99 -4.15
N THR A 363 -8.53 4.49 -3.82
CA THR A 363 -9.78 5.22 -4.12
C THR A 363 -9.94 6.35 -3.11
N SER A 364 -9.68 6.05 -1.84
CA SER A 364 -9.74 7.03 -0.76
C SER A 364 -8.83 6.64 0.40
N PHE A 365 -8.61 7.55 1.34
CA PHE A 365 -7.89 7.28 2.58
C PHE A 365 -8.31 8.23 3.71
N ARG A 366 -8.00 7.86 4.95
CA ARG A 366 -8.15 8.73 6.13
C ARG A 366 -7.06 8.50 7.16
N PHE A 367 -6.64 9.57 7.83
CA PHE A 367 -5.80 9.50 9.03
C PHE A 367 -6.63 8.95 10.20
N LEU A 368 -5.98 8.16 11.04
CA LEU A 368 -6.59 7.53 12.21
C LEU A 368 -6.28 8.31 13.49
N GLU A 369 -7.14 8.18 14.51
CA GLU A 369 -7.00 8.90 15.78
C GLU A 369 -5.65 8.65 16.46
N SER A 370 -5.09 7.45 16.29
CA SER A 370 -3.77 7.06 16.82
C SER A 370 -2.64 8.01 16.48
N ILE A 371 -2.74 8.75 15.36
CA ILE A 371 -1.69 9.64 14.87
C ILE A 371 -1.96 11.12 15.19
N TYR A 372 -3.23 11.54 15.36
CA TYR A 372 -3.59 12.94 15.63
C TYR A 372 -2.99 13.49 16.92
N ARG A 373 -2.85 12.65 17.95
CA ARG A 373 -2.25 13.02 19.24
C ARG A 373 -0.82 13.57 19.18
N TYR A 374 -0.13 13.42 18.04
CA TYR A 374 1.26 13.87 17.86
C TYR A 374 1.37 15.21 17.14
N PHE A 375 0.24 15.79 16.74
CA PHE A 375 0.15 17.07 16.04
C PHE A 375 -0.76 18.09 16.75
N ASP A 376 -1.42 17.66 17.82
CA ASP A 376 -2.09 18.51 18.81
C ASP A 376 -1.09 18.98 19.86
#